data_AF-A0A918V0Y6-F1
#
_entry.id   AF-A0A918V0Y6-F1
#
_cell.length_a   1.000
_cell.length_b   1.000
_cell.length_c   1.000
_cell.angle_alpha   90.00
_cell.angle_beta   90.00
_cell.angle_gamma   90.00
#
_symmetry.space_group_name_H-M   'P 1'
#
loop_
_entity.id
_entity.type
_entity.pdbx_description
1 polymer ?
#
loop_
_entity_poly.entity_id
_entity_poly.type
_entity_poly.pdbx_seq_one_letter_code
_entity_poly.pdbx_strand_id
1 'polypeptide(L)'
;MVNLLAVWRAHGLDRVMRRAWQSGVVLSGVSAGSLCWFRGGATDSFGPELRPVTNGLGFLPYGNGVHYDSDQGRRPLIHRLVAEGTLPTAHCTDDGVGLVYRGTELVEAVAEVPGRAAYSVRRDGNRAVEERIEPRRLPAPRL
;
A
#
# COMPACT_ATOMS: atom_id res chain seq x y z
N MET A 1 -0.49 -10.61 3.38
CA MET A 1 -0.82 -10.39 1.96
C MET A 1 -0.92 -11.69 1.18
N VAL A 2 0.11 -12.56 1.23
CA VAL A 2 0.18 -13.79 0.39
C VAL A 2 -1.01 -14.71 0.58
N ASN A 3 -1.32 -15.04 1.83
CA ASN A 3 -2.43 -15.95 2.15
C ASN A 3 -3.78 -15.38 1.71
N LEU A 4 -3.97 -14.06 1.88
CA LEU A 4 -5.19 -13.37 1.46
C LEU A 4 -5.35 -13.42 -0.06
N LEU A 5 -4.29 -13.12 -0.83
CA LEU A 5 -4.28 -13.23 -2.28
C LEU A 5 -4.56 -14.67 -2.76
N ALA A 6 -3.97 -15.67 -2.09
CA ALA A 6 -4.17 -17.07 -2.45
C ALA A 6 -5.64 -17.49 -2.27
N VAL A 7 -6.23 -17.20 -1.12
CA VAL A 7 -7.64 -17.50 -0.84
C VAL A 7 -8.56 -16.73 -1.80
N TRP A 8 -8.33 -15.44 -2.00
CA TRP A 8 -9.16 -14.63 -2.90
C TRP A 8 -9.14 -15.16 -4.34
N ARG A 9 -7.96 -15.53 -4.85
CA ARG A 9 -7.84 -16.12 -6.19
C ARG A 9 -8.49 -17.49 -6.28
N ALA A 10 -8.34 -18.34 -5.25
CA ALA A 10 -8.98 -19.66 -5.21
C ALA A 10 -10.51 -19.56 -5.30
N HIS A 11 -11.10 -18.49 -4.75
CA HIS A 11 -12.54 -18.22 -4.80
C HIS A 11 -12.96 -17.25 -5.92
N GLY A 12 -12.05 -16.85 -6.81
CA GLY A 12 -12.34 -15.92 -7.92
C GLY A 12 -12.73 -14.50 -7.49
N LEU A 13 -12.44 -14.13 -6.24
CA LEU A 13 -12.76 -12.81 -5.69
C LEU A 13 -11.96 -11.70 -6.35
N ASP A 14 -10.75 -11.98 -6.82
CA ASP A 14 -9.94 -11.04 -7.62
C ASP A 14 -10.71 -10.50 -8.85
N ARG A 15 -11.41 -11.39 -9.57
CA ARG A 15 -12.22 -11.03 -10.73
C ARG A 15 -13.49 -10.28 -10.33
N VAL A 16 -14.15 -10.71 -9.25
CA VAL A 16 -15.36 -10.06 -8.72
C VAL A 16 -15.04 -8.63 -8.28
N MET A 17 -13.99 -8.44 -7.50
CA MET A 17 -13.56 -7.13 -7.02
C MET A 17 -13.11 -6.23 -8.17
N ARG A 18 -12.43 -6.77 -9.19
CA ARG A 18 -12.08 -5.98 -10.39
C ARG A 18 -13.31 -5.44 -11.10
N ARG A 19 -14.34 -6.28 -11.30
CA ARG A 19 -15.61 -5.85 -11.90
C ARG A 19 -16.31 -4.78 -11.05
N ALA A 20 -16.38 -4.99 -9.73
CA ALA A 20 -16.99 -4.03 -8.82
C ALA A 20 -16.29 -2.67 -8.87
N TRP A 21 -14.96 -2.66 -8.85
CA TRP A 21 -14.18 -1.43 -8.97
C TRP A 21 -14.41 -0.72 -10.30
N GLN A 22 -14.43 -1.47 -11.42
CA GLN A 22 -14.72 -0.92 -12.75
C GLN A 22 -16.16 -0.41 -12.89
N SER A 23 -17.10 -0.90 -12.07
CA SER A 23 -18.47 -0.38 -12.00
C SER A 23 -18.65 0.77 -11.00
N GLY A 24 -17.56 1.35 -10.48
CA GLY A 24 -17.58 2.51 -9.59
C GLY A 24 -17.77 2.19 -8.10
N VAL A 25 -17.71 0.91 -7.70
CA VAL A 25 -17.75 0.54 -6.28
C VAL A 25 -16.43 0.92 -5.61
N VAL A 26 -16.51 1.57 -4.46
CA VAL A 26 -15.35 1.88 -3.62
C VAL A 26 -14.87 0.60 -2.94
N LEU A 27 -13.60 0.25 -3.19
CA LEU A 27 -12.91 -0.82 -2.47
C LEU A 27 -11.99 -0.22 -1.41
N SER A 28 -11.93 -0.86 -0.25
CA SER A 28 -11.04 -0.47 0.83
C SER A 28 -10.37 -1.69 1.45
N GLY A 29 -9.20 -1.49 2.06
CA GLY A 29 -8.48 -2.53 2.77
C GLY A 29 -7.41 -1.92 3.67
N VAL A 30 -7.24 -2.49 4.85
CA VAL A 30 -6.21 -2.08 5.83
C VAL A 30 -5.08 -3.10 5.86
N SER A 31 -3.86 -2.66 6.16
CA SER A 31 -2.70 -3.54 6.34
C SER A 31 -2.52 -4.50 5.14
N ALA A 32 -2.59 -5.82 5.36
CA ALA A 32 -2.52 -6.83 4.30
C ALA A 32 -3.56 -6.65 3.19
N GLY A 33 -4.75 -6.12 3.50
CA GLY A 33 -5.78 -5.78 2.52
C GLY A 33 -5.38 -4.60 1.63
N SER A 34 -4.73 -3.57 2.19
CA SER A 34 -4.17 -2.45 1.42
C SER A 34 -3.16 -2.96 0.40
N LEU A 35 -2.17 -3.75 0.85
CA LEU A 35 -1.11 -4.29 0.01
C LEU A 35 -1.65 -5.05 -1.22
N CYS A 36 -2.80 -5.72 -1.10
CA CYS A 36 -3.37 -6.53 -2.17
C CYS A 36 -3.81 -5.71 -3.40
N TRP A 37 -4.18 -4.44 -3.25
CA TRP A 37 -4.65 -3.62 -4.37
C TRP A 37 -3.55 -3.20 -5.34
N PHE A 38 -2.31 -3.17 -4.85
CA PHE A 38 -1.13 -2.68 -5.55
C PHE A 38 -0.47 -3.79 -6.39
N ARG A 39 0.58 -3.43 -7.16
CA ARG A 39 1.40 -4.44 -7.85
C ARG A 39 2.15 -5.32 -6.86
N GLY A 40 2.54 -4.76 -5.72
CA GLY A 40 3.34 -5.46 -4.72
C GLY A 40 3.65 -4.62 -3.50
N GLY A 41 4.39 -5.22 -2.57
CA GLY A 41 4.82 -4.57 -1.33
C GLY A 41 5.65 -5.49 -0.44
N ALA A 42 5.99 -5.01 0.75
CA ALA A 42 6.71 -5.77 1.77
C ALA A 42 5.74 -6.57 2.66
N THR A 43 6.07 -7.83 2.96
CA THR A 43 5.27 -8.68 3.85
C THR A 43 6.10 -9.68 4.65
N ASP A 44 5.59 -10.00 5.82
CA ASP A 44 5.95 -11.04 6.78
C ASP A 44 5.08 -12.31 6.61
N SER A 45 4.33 -12.45 5.51
CA SER A 45 3.40 -13.59 5.33
C SER A 45 4.09 -14.96 5.32
N PHE A 46 5.42 -14.99 5.16
CA PHE A 46 6.22 -16.21 5.08
C PHE A 46 7.01 -16.50 6.36
N GLY A 47 6.80 -15.72 7.42
CA GLY A 47 7.58 -15.76 8.67
C GLY A 47 8.03 -14.36 9.11
N PRO A 48 8.79 -14.25 10.22
CA PRO A 48 9.14 -12.97 10.82
C PRO A 48 10.02 -12.08 9.92
N GLU A 49 10.72 -12.67 8.96
CA GLU A 49 11.54 -11.92 8.00
C GLU A 49 10.68 -11.34 6.86
N LEU A 50 10.73 -10.00 6.73
CA LEU A 50 10.06 -9.27 5.67
C LEU A 50 10.64 -9.62 4.29
N ARG A 51 9.75 -9.89 3.34
CA ARG A 51 10.07 -10.24 1.95
C ARG A 51 9.19 -9.46 0.97
N PRO A 52 9.66 -9.23 -0.27
CA PRO A 52 8.83 -8.65 -1.31
C PRO A 52 7.75 -9.64 -1.77
N VAL A 53 6.61 -9.08 -2.16
CA VAL A 53 5.61 -9.74 -3.01
C VAL A 53 5.36 -8.82 -4.19
N THR A 54 5.43 -9.34 -5.41
CA THR A 54 5.30 -8.56 -6.67
C THR A 54 4.11 -9.01 -7.53
N ASN A 55 3.27 -9.89 -6.99
CA ASN A 55 2.08 -10.44 -7.66
C ASN A 55 0.79 -10.09 -6.89
N GLY A 56 0.65 -8.83 -6.47
CA GLY A 56 -0.62 -8.29 -5.97
C GLY A 56 -1.72 -8.31 -7.05
N LEU A 57 -2.90 -7.80 -6.74
CA LEU A 57 -3.99 -7.73 -7.72
C LEU A 57 -3.70 -6.72 -8.84
N GLY A 58 -2.82 -5.75 -8.59
CA GLY A 58 -2.37 -4.77 -9.59
C GLY A 58 -3.52 -3.90 -10.12
N PHE A 59 -4.44 -3.49 -9.24
CA PHE A 59 -5.47 -2.51 -9.60
C PHE A 59 -4.81 -1.12 -9.63
N LEU A 60 -3.93 -0.87 -8.66
CA LEU A 60 -3.06 0.31 -8.62
C LEU A 60 -1.68 -0.04 -9.18
N PRO A 61 -1.10 0.80 -10.07
CA PRO A 61 0.17 0.52 -10.76
C PRO A 61 1.42 0.79 -9.90
N TYR A 62 1.26 0.94 -8.58
CA TYR A 62 2.31 1.30 -7.63
C TYR A 62 2.69 0.11 -6.74
N GLY A 63 3.75 0.27 -5.95
CA GLY A 63 4.02 -0.54 -4.77
C GLY A 63 3.29 0.02 -3.54
N ASN A 64 3.20 -0.76 -2.46
CA ASN A 64 2.67 -0.29 -1.18
C ASN A 64 3.50 -0.74 0.01
N GLY A 65 3.65 0.17 0.97
CA GLY A 65 4.18 -0.07 2.31
C GLY A 65 3.13 0.29 3.36
N VAL A 66 3.04 -0.50 4.42
CA VAL A 66 2.12 -0.27 5.56
C VAL A 66 2.91 -0.36 6.86
N HIS A 67 2.39 0.15 7.97
CA HIS A 67 3.04 0.10 9.29
C HIS A 67 4.45 0.73 9.28
N TYR A 68 4.60 1.83 8.54
CA TYR A 68 5.91 2.45 8.28
C TYR A 68 6.61 3.02 9.52
N ASP A 69 5.83 3.36 10.54
CA ASP A 69 6.27 3.88 11.83
C ASP A 69 6.38 2.80 12.93
N SER A 70 5.73 1.65 12.72
CA SER A 70 5.60 0.60 13.74
C SER A 70 6.60 -0.55 13.54
N ASP A 71 7.07 -0.79 12.31
CA ASP A 71 8.02 -1.85 11.97
C ASP A 71 9.24 -1.28 11.24
N GLN A 72 10.35 -1.19 11.97
CA GLN A 72 11.60 -0.58 11.50
C GLN A 72 12.21 -1.27 10.28
N GLY A 73 11.84 -2.54 9.99
CA GLY A 73 12.34 -3.27 8.83
C GLY A 73 11.67 -2.86 7.52
N ARG A 74 10.45 -2.30 7.57
CA ARG A 74 9.63 -2.05 6.36
C ARG A 74 10.16 -0.93 5.50
N ARG A 75 10.48 0.21 6.11
CA ARG A 75 10.97 1.39 5.39
C ARG A 75 12.31 1.11 4.66
N PRO A 76 13.35 0.53 5.30
CA PRO A 76 14.58 0.14 4.60
C PRO A 76 14.34 -0.87 3.46
N LEU A 77 13.44 -1.85 3.66
CA LEU A 77 13.14 -2.82 2.63
C LEU A 77 12.45 -2.18 1.41
N ILE A 78 11.43 -1.33 1.61
CA ILE A 78 10.78 -0.64 0.49
C ILE A 78 11.79 0.22 -0.28
N HIS A 79 12.63 1.00 0.42
CA HIS A 79 13.66 1.81 -0.22
C HIS A 79 14.58 0.97 -1.11
N ARG A 80 15.04 -0.19 -0.60
CA ARG A 80 15.85 -1.13 -1.38
C ARG A 80 15.11 -1.64 -2.62
N LEU A 81 13.88 -2.13 -2.44
CA LEU A 81 13.09 -2.72 -3.52
C LEU A 81 12.77 -1.70 -4.62
N VAL A 82 12.55 -0.44 -4.27
CA VAL A 82 12.33 0.64 -5.24
C VAL A 82 13.64 1.03 -5.93
N ALA A 83 14.74 1.16 -5.19
CA ALA A 83 16.06 1.50 -5.74
C ALA A 83 16.56 0.45 -6.76
N GLU A 84 16.32 -0.83 -6.48
CA GLU A 84 16.65 -1.95 -7.36
C GLU A 84 15.69 -2.09 -8.55
N GLY A 85 14.52 -1.44 -8.51
CA GLY A 85 13.47 -1.56 -9.52
C GLY A 85 12.58 -2.80 -9.38
N THR A 86 12.71 -3.55 -8.28
CA THR A 86 11.83 -4.68 -7.94
C THR A 86 10.39 -4.23 -7.72
N LEU A 87 10.22 -3.05 -7.08
CA LEU A 87 8.94 -2.35 -7.00
C LEU A 87 8.99 -1.08 -7.86
N PRO A 88 7.86 -0.65 -8.46
CA PRO A 88 7.74 0.70 -9.02
C PRO A 88 7.74 1.74 -7.89
N THR A 89 7.41 3.00 -8.19
CA THR A 89 7.06 3.97 -7.14
C THR A 89 6.10 3.35 -6.13
N ALA A 90 6.42 3.47 -4.84
CA ALA A 90 5.67 2.87 -3.76
C ALA A 90 5.03 3.95 -2.88
N HIS A 91 3.74 3.81 -2.60
CA HIS A 91 3.03 4.68 -1.67
C HIS A 91 2.93 3.98 -0.31
N CYS A 92 3.37 4.65 0.75
CA CYS A 92 3.52 4.05 2.06
C CYS A 92 2.76 4.83 3.12
N THR A 93 2.28 4.16 4.16
CA THR A 93 1.46 4.76 5.23
C THR A 93 1.97 4.38 6.61
N ASP A 94 2.09 5.38 7.48
CA ASP A 94 2.10 5.17 8.93
C ASP A 94 0.74 4.59 9.39
N ASP A 95 0.70 4.06 10.62
CA ASP A 95 -0.54 3.62 11.24
C ASP A 95 -1.52 4.80 11.44
N GLY A 96 -2.80 4.56 11.14
CA GLY A 96 -3.85 5.58 11.17
C GLY A 96 -3.87 6.52 9.96
N VAL A 97 -3.13 6.19 8.89
CA VAL A 97 -3.14 6.93 7.62
C VAL A 97 -3.77 6.10 6.51
N GLY A 98 -4.70 6.70 5.77
CA GLY A 98 -5.32 6.13 4.57
C GLY A 98 -4.93 6.88 3.30
N LEU A 99 -4.92 6.17 2.18
CA LEU A 99 -4.72 6.73 0.85
C LEU A 99 -6.03 6.64 0.06
N VAL A 100 -6.45 7.75 -0.53
CA VAL A 100 -7.65 7.82 -1.36
C VAL A 100 -7.24 7.89 -2.82
N TYR A 101 -7.75 6.97 -3.63
CA TYR A 101 -7.53 6.96 -5.07
C TYR A 101 -8.84 7.20 -5.83
N ARG A 102 -8.76 7.89 -6.96
CA ARG A 102 -9.82 7.92 -7.99
C ARG A 102 -9.30 7.24 -9.24
N GLY A 103 -9.90 6.11 -9.59
CA GLY A 103 -9.27 5.19 -10.54
C GLY A 103 -7.89 4.79 -10.00
N THR A 104 -6.84 5.10 -10.74
CA THR A 104 -5.45 4.84 -10.33
C THR A 104 -4.71 6.08 -9.83
N GLU A 105 -5.34 7.24 -9.80
CA GLU A 105 -4.72 8.50 -9.36
C GLU A 105 -4.83 8.65 -7.84
N LEU A 106 -3.71 8.88 -7.16
CA LEU A 106 -3.71 9.22 -5.73
C LEU A 106 -4.21 10.65 -5.57
N VAL A 107 -5.36 10.84 -4.93
CA VAL A 107 -5.99 12.17 -4.80
C VAL A 107 -5.72 12.83 -3.45
N GLU A 108 -5.64 12.05 -2.36
CA GLU A 108 -5.29 12.57 -1.04
C GLU A 108 -4.80 11.45 -0.12
N ALA A 109 -4.04 11.84 0.91
CA ALA A 109 -3.86 11.05 2.12
C ALA A 109 -4.74 11.63 3.23
N VAL A 110 -5.28 10.78 4.09
CA VAL A 110 -6.09 11.17 5.25
C VAL A 110 -5.52 10.53 6.51
N ALA A 111 -5.63 11.21 7.65
CA ALA A 111 -5.10 10.70 8.91
C ALA A 111 -6.07 10.90 10.08
N GLU A 112 -6.19 9.87 10.92
CA GLU A 112 -6.93 9.92 12.18
C GLU A 112 -6.02 10.30 13.36
N VAL A 113 -4.72 9.95 13.31
CA VAL A 113 -3.73 10.23 14.38
C VAL A 113 -2.81 11.42 14.03
N PRO A 114 -2.63 12.41 14.92
CA PRO A 114 -1.76 13.56 14.65
C PRO A 114 -0.30 13.14 14.38
N GLY A 115 0.38 13.86 13.51
CA GLY A 115 1.82 13.65 13.21
C GLY A 115 2.13 12.48 12.26
N ARG A 116 1.17 11.59 12.00
CA ARG A 116 1.31 10.48 11.04
C ARG A 116 1.19 10.97 9.61
N ALA A 117 1.86 10.31 8.67
CA ALA A 117 1.77 10.65 7.26
C ALA A 117 1.84 9.46 6.30
N ALA A 118 1.59 9.80 5.04
CA ALA A 118 1.91 8.96 3.91
C ALA A 118 3.25 9.38 3.31
N TYR A 119 3.80 8.53 2.45
CA TYR A 119 5.08 8.77 1.78
C TYR A 119 5.04 8.22 0.36
N SER A 120 5.67 8.92 -0.58
CA SER A 120 5.97 8.43 -1.91
C SER A 120 7.45 8.07 -1.98
N VAL A 121 7.76 6.82 -2.28
CA VAL A 121 9.14 6.35 -2.48
C VAL A 121 9.33 6.07 -3.96
N ARG A 122 10.16 6.87 -4.63
CA ARG A 122 10.44 6.77 -6.07
C ARG A 122 11.90 6.46 -6.33
N ARG A 123 12.16 5.80 -7.45
CA ARG A 123 13.53 5.50 -7.88
C ARG A 123 14.17 6.74 -8.49
N ASP A 124 15.42 7.01 -8.12
CA ASP A 124 16.30 8.01 -8.73
C ASP A 124 17.67 7.38 -8.98
N GLY A 125 17.95 7.03 -10.24
CA GLY A 125 19.11 6.21 -10.61
C GLY A 125 19.10 4.86 -9.89
N ASN A 126 20.10 4.63 -9.02
CA ASN A 126 20.23 3.41 -8.21
C ASN A 126 19.86 3.64 -6.73
N ARG A 127 19.09 4.70 -6.44
CA ARG A 127 18.66 5.06 -5.10
C ARG A 127 17.15 5.21 -5.05
N ALA A 128 16.61 5.15 -3.84
CA ALA A 128 15.25 5.56 -3.56
C ALA A 128 15.26 6.97 -2.96
N VAL A 129 14.31 7.79 -3.39
CA VAL A 129 14.00 9.10 -2.83
C VAL A 129 12.62 9.01 -2.23
N GLU A 130 12.49 9.45 -0.97
CA GLU A 130 11.22 9.47 -0.26
C GLU A 130 10.74 10.90 -0.09
N GLU A 131 9.48 11.13 -0.40
CA GLU A 131 8.79 12.40 -0.23
C GLU A 131 7.59 12.17 0.70
N ARG A 132 7.49 12.97 1.77
CA ARG A 132 6.36 12.92 2.70
C ARG A 132 5.12 13.54 2.05
N ILE A 133 3.99 12.87 2.18
CA ILE A 133 2.67 13.33 1.72
C ILE A 133 1.87 13.68 2.97
N GLU A 134 1.63 14.97 3.17
CA GLU A 134 0.94 15.43 4.37
C GLU A 134 -0.55 15.14 4.30
N PRO A 135 -1.09 14.35 5.24
CA PRO A 135 -2.48 13.93 5.17
C PRO A 135 -3.41 15.02 5.70
N ARG A 136 -4.60 15.08 5.11
CA ARG A 136 -5.70 15.84 5.69
C ARG A 136 -6.20 15.14 6.95
N ARG A 137 -6.30 15.89 8.05
CA ARG A 137 -6.87 15.40 9.31
C ARG A 137 -8.36 15.09 9.13
N LEU A 138 -8.76 13.88 9.53
CA LEU A 138 -10.17 13.56 9.66
C LEU A 138 -10.73 14.19 10.94
N PRO A 139 -11.99 14.67 10.92
CA PRO A 139 -12.65 15.09 12.14
C PRO A 139 -12.75 13.92 13.11
N ALA A 140 -12.78 14.21 14.42
CA ALA A 140 -13.06 13.19 15.41
C ALA A 140 -14.39 12.48 15.07
N PRO A 141 -14.49 11.15 15.25
CA PRO A 141 -15.74 10.44 15.07
C PRO A 141 -16.82 11.12 15.91
N ARG A 142 -17.98 11.41 15.31
CA ARG A 142 -19.16 11.77 16.08
C ARG A 142 -19.66 10.47 16.72
N LEU A 143 -19.35 10.29 18.01
CA LEU A 143 -19.94 9.26 18.85
C LEU A 143 -21.39 9.64 19.21
#